data_AF-A0A6C0DGA1-F1
#
_entry.id   AF-A0A6C0DGA1-F1
#
_cell.length_a   1.000
_cell.length_b   1.000
_cell.length_c   1.000
_cell.angle_alpha   90.00
_cell.angle_beta   90.00
_cell.angle_gamma   90.00
#
_symmetry.space_group_name_H-M   'P 1'
#
loop_
_entity.id
_entity.type
_entity.pdbx_description
1 polymer ?
#
loop_
_entity_poly.entity_id
_entity_poly.type
_entity_poly.pdbx_seq_one_letter_code
_entity_poly.pdbx_strand_id
1 'polypeptide(L)' 'MNRKTTIYIVFIVMIALMLYKVYGPMIRMDGFVDAGRCGVDLPSCPSGLRCINGYCKSDVAPRLPLFSDLPMMP' A
#
# COMPACT_ATOMS: atom_id res chain seq x y z
N MET A 1 20.54 -21.62 31.67
CA MET A 1 19.23 -21.18 31.12
C MET A 1 18.24 -22.32 31.30
N ASN A 2 17.13 -22.11 32.00
CA ASN A 2 16.20 -23.20 32.35
C ASN A 2 15.48 -23.72 31.10
N ARG A 3 15.31 -25.04 30.98
CA ARG A 3 14.64 -25.69 29.84
C ARG A 3 13.27 -25.07 29.53
N LYS A 4 12.54 -24.66 30.58
CA LYS A 4 11.26 -23.93 30.46
C LYS A 4 11.44 -22.56 29.81
N THR A 5 12.45 -21.80 30.23
CA THR A 5 12.79 -20.48 29.66
C THR A 5 13.12 -20.56 28.17
N THR A 6 13.86 -21.59 27.74
CA THR A 6 14.16 -21.80 26.32
C THR A 6 12.90 -22.06 25.49
N ILE A 7 11.96 -22.86 26.02
CA ILE A 7 10.69 -23.14 25.34
C ILE A 7 9.86 -21.85 25.18
N TYR A 8 9.77 -21.03 26.22
CA TYR A 8 9.05 -19.75 26.13
C TYR A 8 9.68 -18.80 25.12
N ILE A 9 11.01 -18.69 25.09
CA ILE A 9 11.72 -17.84 24.13
C ILE A 9 11.43 -18.28 22.69
N VAL A 10 11.53 -19.58 22.41
CA VAL A 10 11.24 -20.12 21.07
C VAL A 10 9.79 -19.84 20.67
N PHE A 11 8.84 -20.00 21.60
CA PHE A 11 7.43 -19.76 21.32
C PHE A 11 7.15 -18.29 21.00
N ILE A 12 7.74 -17.36 21.75
CA ILE A 12 7.62 -15.91 21.50
C ILE A 12 8.21 -15.54 20.14
N VAL A 13 9.40 -16.06 19.80
CA VAL A 13 10.06 -15.79 18.52
C VAL A 13 9.23 -16.30 17.34
N MET A 14 8.62 -17.48 17.46
CA MET A 14 7.74 -18.04 16.43
C MET A 14 6.50 -17.18 16.20
N ILE A 15 5.85 -16.69 17.27
CA ILE A 15 4.71 -15.78 17.17
C ILE A 15 5.13 -14.47 16.47
N ALA A 16 6.24 -13.88 16.89
CA ALA A 16 6.75 -12.64 16.29
C ALA A 16 7.03 -12.79 14.79
N LEU A 17 7.60 -13.94 14.38
CA LEU A 17 7.83 -14.27 12.97
C LEU A 17 6.53 -14.43 12.17
N MET A 18 5.52 -15.08 12.75
CA MET A 18 4.19 -15.16 12.11
C MET A 18 3.56 -13.79 11.93
N LEU A 19 3.57 -12.96 12.97
CA LEU A 19 3.03 -11.59 12.89
C LEU A 19 3.79 -10.75 11.85
N TYR A 20 5.12 -10.84 11.80
CA TYR A 20 5.93 -10.14 10.80
C TYR A 20 5.55 -10.54 9.37
N LYS A 21 5.33 -11.84 9.13
CA LYS A 21 4.94 -12.37 7.81
C LYS A 21 3.50 -12.04 7.43
N VAL A 22 2.61 -11.81 8.40
CA VAL A 22 1.22 -11.41 8.13
C VAL A 22 1.13 -9.89 7.90
N TYR A 23 1.78 -9.09 8.73
CA TYR A 23 1.73 -7.63 8.61
C TYR A 23 2.62 -7.06 7.51
N GLY A 24 3.76 -7.69 7.22
CA GLY A 24 4.67 -7.27 6.14
C GLY A 24 3.99 -7.14 4.77
N PRO A 25 3.29 -8.16 4.27
CA PRO A 25 2.54 -8.07 3.03
C PRO A 25 1.25 -7.26 3.18
N MET A 26 0.58 -7.23 4.35
CA MET A 26 -0.60 -6.38 4.56
C MET A 26 -0.31 -4.88 4.37
N ILE A 27 0.89 -4.42 4.75
CA ILE A 27 1.35 -3.04 4.48
C ILE A 27 1.66 -2.82 3.00
N ARG A 28 1.88 -3.89 2.23
CA ARG A 28 2.28 -3.87 0.82
C ARG A 28 1.18 -4.32 -0.16
N MET A 29 -0.01 -4.68 0.32
CA MET A 29 -1.13 -5.03 -0.55
C MET A 29 -1.59 -3.78 -1.31
N ASP A 30 -1.03 -3.60 -2.51
CA ASP A 30 -1.74 -3.40 -3.79
C ASP A 30 -3.02 -2.55 -3.83
N GLY A 31 -3.14 -1.55 -2.96
CA GLY A 31 -3.96 -0.38 -3.26
C GLY A 31 -3.14 0.53 -4.15
N PHE A 32 -3.68 0.96 -5.29
CA PHE A 32 -3.19 2.16 -5.98
C PHE A 32 -2.90 3.20 -4.90
N VAL A 33 -1.63 3.59 -4.71
CA VAL A 33 -1.18 4.50 -3.66
C VAL A 33 -2.21 5.61 -3.52
N ASP A 34 -3.06 5.53 -2.49
CA ASP A 34 -4.32 6.24 -2.41
C ASP A 34 -3.98 7.73 -2.25
N ALA A 35 -3.89 8.43 -3.37
CA ALA A 35 -3.90 9.88 -3.41
C ALA A 35 -5.33 10.33 -3.07
N GLY A 36 -5.79 10.09 -1.84
CA GLY A 36 -7.08 10.51 -1.29
C GLY A 36 -8.30 10.07 -2.11
N ARG A 37 -9.19 9.28 -1.50
CA ARG A 37 -10.52 9.07 -2.08
C ARG A 37 -11.37 10.34 -1.93
N CYS A 38 -12.22 10.59 -2.90
CA CYS A 38 -13.14 11.74 -2.93
C CYS A 38 -14.52 11.31 -3.44
N GLY A 39 -15.57 12.06 -3.12
CA GLY A 39 -16.95 11.69 -3.45
C GLY A 39 -17.98 12.46 -2.61
N VAL A 40 -19.24 12.07 -2.73
CA VAL A 40 -20.39 12.76 -2.10
C VAL A 40 -20.36 12.73 -0.56
N ASP A 41 -19.63 11.78 0.04
CA ASP A 41 -19.49 11.65 1.50
C ASP A 41 -18.01 11.54 1.94
N LEU A 42 -17.09 12.02 1.11
CA LEU A 42 -15.66 11.97 1.38
C LEU A 42 -15.06 13.38 1.43
N PRO A 43 -13.88 13.54 2.05
CA PRO A 43 -13.16 14.81 2.03
C PRO A 43 -12.95 15.34 0.60
N SER A 44 -12.99 16.66 0.46
CA SER A 44 -12.61 17.32 -0.79
C SER A 44 -11.12 17.15 -1.05
N CYS A 45 -10.74 17.19 -2.34
CA CYS A 45 -9.35 17.05 -2.74
C CYS A 45 -8.50 18.26 -2.31
N PRO A 46 -7.20 18.04 -1.97
CA PRO A 46 -6.24 19.11 -1.73
C PRO A 46 -6.14 20.07 -2.92
N SER A 47 -5.71 21.31 -2.65
CA SER A 47 -5.53 22.33 -3.69
C SER A 47 -4.63 21.83 -4.83
N GLY A 48 -5.06 22.06 -6.06
CA GLY A 48 -4.36 21.61 -7.27
C GLY A 48 -4.73 20.19 -7.74
N LEU A 49 -5.60 19.48 -7.01
CA LEU A 49 -6.14 18.18 -7.39
C LEU A 49 -7.66 18.28 -7.61
N ARG A 50 -8.17 17.42 -8.48
CA ARG A 50 -9.60 17.28 -8.80
C ARG A 50 -10.07 15.87 -8.48
N CYS A 51 -11.35 15.75 -8.15
CA CYS A 51 -11.97 14.45 -7.97
C CYS A 51 -12.29 13.84 -9.34
N ILE A 52 -11.59 12.77 -9.71
CA ILE A 52 -11.76 12.06 -10.98
C ILE A 52 -11.95 10.57 -10.68
N ASN A 53 -13.12 10.02 -11.03
CA ASN A 53 -13.48 8.63 -10.77
C ASN A 53 -13.31 8.19 -9.30
N GLY A 54 -13.56 9.09 -8.35
CA GLY A 54 -13.47 8.80 -6.91
C GLY A 54 -12.07 8.96 -6.31
N TYR A 55 -11.09 9.49 -7.06
CA TYR A 55 -9.72 9.73 -6.60
C TYR A 55 -9.28 11.17 -6.83
N CYS A 56 -8.46 11.70 -5.93
CA CYS A 56 -7.83 13.01 -6.14
C CYS A 56 -6.66 12.89 -7.12
N LYS A 57 -6.83 13.49 -8.31
CA LYS A 57 -5.83 13.47 -9.38
C LYS A 57 -5.66 14.86 -9.98
N SER A 58 -4.46 15.13 -10.48
CA SER A 58 -4.17 16.35 -11.23
C SER A 58 -4.83 16.27 -12.62
N ASP A 59 -5.19 17.42 -13.17
CA ASP A 59 -5.62 17.57 -14.57
C ASP A 59 -4.44 17.66 -15.55
N VAL A 60 -3.20 17.66 -15.04
CA VAL A 60 -1.99 17.57 -15.86
C VAL A 60 -1.95 16.21 -16.54
N ALA A 61 -1.89 16.22 -17.88
CA ALA A 61 -1.84 15.00 -18.66
C ALA A 61 -0.64 14.12 -18.23
N PRO A 62 -0.88 12.83 -17.93
CA PRO A 62 0.21 11.92 -17.57
C PRO A 62 1.14 11.76 -18.77
N ARG A 63 2.44 11.76 -18.50
CA ARG A 63 3.45 11.41 -19.51
C ARG A 63 3.71 9.92 -19.44
N LEU A 64 3.72 9.28 -20.60
CA LEU A 64 4.21 7.90 -20.69
C LEU A 64 5.68 7.88 -20.24
N PRO A 65 6.09 6.89 -19.43
CA PRO A 65 7.50 6.69 -19.15
C PRO A 65 8.24 6.40 -20.46
N LEU A 66 9.49 6.83 -20.57
CA LEU A 66 10.32 6.57 -21.76
C LEU A 66 10.42 5.07 -22.08
N PHE A 67 10.34 4.24 -21.04
CA PHE A 67 10.39 2.79 -21.14
C PHE A 67 9.20 2.22 -20.38
N SER A 68 8.45 1.33 -21.02
CA SER A 68 7.33 0.61 -20.42
C SER A 68 7.42 -0.84 -20.87
N ASP A 69 7.20 -1.77 -19.95
CA ASP A 69 7.12 -3.21 -20.25
C ASP A 69 5.78 -3.58 -20.94
N LEU A 70 4.86 -2.62 -21.04
CA LEU A 70 3.58 -2.81 -21.70
C LEU A 70 3.77 -2.71 -23.23
N PRO A 71 3.21 -3.66 -24.01
CA PRO A 71 3.25 -3.58 -25.46
C PRO A 71 2.50 -2.34 -25.93
N MET A 72 3.24 -1.35 -26.46
CA MET A 72 2.65 -0.21 -27.16
C MET A 72 2.45 -0.63 -28.61
N MET A 73 1.20 -0.78 -29.04
CA MET A 73 0.90 -0.97 -30.45
C MET A 73 1.19 0.33 -31.22
N PRO A 74 1.79 0.26 -32.43
CA PRO A 74 2.01 1.43 -33.28
C PRO A 74 0.71 2.06 -33.77
#